data_AF-A0A358A323-F1
#
_entry.id   AF-A0A358A323-F1
#
_cell.length_a   1.000
_cell.length_b   1.000
_cell.length_c   1.000
_cell.angle_alpha   90.00
_cell.angle_beta   90.00
_cell.angle_gamma   90.00
#
_symmetry.space_group_name_H-M   'P 1'
#
loop_
_entity.id
_entity.type
_entity.pdbx_description
1 polymer ?
#
loop_
_entity_poly.entity_id
_entity_poly.type
_entity_poly.pdbx_seq_one_letter_code
_entity_poly.pdbx_strand_id
1 'polypeptide(L)' 'DLRRLIFTLDDDQAVLVTAARAAGAAAKFCGSSGAIVAVPRPGTDLDAVADSLESGASVCRRVRVSLTP' A
#
# COMPACT_ATOMS: atom_id res chain seq x y z
N ASP A 1 17.24 -2.62 -2.43
CA ASP A 1 15.95 -2.38 -3.11
C ASP A 1 16.20 -1.50 -4.33
N LEU A 2 16.24 -2.10 -5.54
CA LEU A 2 16.64 -1.45 -6.79
C LEU A 2 15.79 -0.21 -7.17
N ARG A 3 14.61 -0.06 -6.55
CA ARG A 3 13.63 1.00 -6.86
C ARG A 3 13.95 2.36 -6.24
N ARG A 4 14.77 2.41 -5.18
CA ARG A 4 15.26 3.67 -4.60
C ARG A 4 16.17 4.47 -5.56
N LEU A 5 16.61 3.85 -6.66
CA LEU A 5 17.46 4.47 -7.68
C LEU A 5 16.67 5.14 -8.81
N ILE A 6 15.36 4.91 -8.93
CA ILE A 6 14.51 5.43 -10.04
C ILE A 6 13.56 6.52 -9.56
N PHE A 7 13.08 6.42 -8.31
CA PHE A 7 12.32 7.47 -7.64
C PHE A 7 12.92 7.67 -6.25
N THR A 8 13.30 8.91 -5.92
CA THR A 8 13.63 9.29 -4.55
C THR A 8 12.34 9.20 -3.75
N LEU A 9 12.18 8.14 -2.95
CA LEU A 9 11.13 8.12 -1.93
C LEU A 9 11.48 9.17 -0.89
N ASP A 10 10.56 10.08 -0.61
CA ASP A 10 10.62 10.86 0.61
C ASP A 10 10.37 9.96 1.84
N ASP A 11 10.72 10.45 3.01
CA ASP A 11 10.61 9.67 4.25
C ASP A 11 9.14 9.34 4.59
N ASP A 12 8.21 10.24 4.28
CA ASP A 12 6.77 10.05 4.52
C ASP A 12 6.20 8.90 3.67
N GLN A 13 6.56 8.84 2.39
CA GLN A 13 6.22 7.75 1.49
C GLN A 13 6.84 6.43 1.95
N ALA A 14 8.06 6.47 2.48
CA ALA A 14 8.74 5.28 3.00
C ALA A 14 8.03 4.73 4.24
N VAL A 15 7.54 5.61 5.12
CA VAL A 15 6.72 5.26 6.28
C VAL A 15 5.44 4.55 5.83
N LEU A 16 4.71 5.11 4.86
CA LEU A 16 3.47 4.52 4.36
C LEU A 16 3.67 3.13 3.73
N VAL A 17 4.70 2.95 2.91
CA VAL A 17 5.04 1.64 2.32
C VAL A 17 5.40 0.63 3.42
N THR A 18 6.10 1.08 4.47
CA THR A 18 6.49 0.24 5.59
C THR A 18 5.27 -0.15 6.44
N ALA A 19 4.38 0.80 6.74
CA ALA A 19 3.15 0.57 7.49
C ALA A 19 2.24 -0.45 6.79
N ALA A 20 1.98 -0.29 5.49
CA ALA A 20 1.20 -1.26 4.73
C ALA A 20 1.81 -2.67 4.73
N ARG A 21 3.15 -2.78 4.67
CA ARG A 21 3.84 -4.08 4.74
C ARG A 21 3.74 -4.70 6.12
N ALA A 22 3.87 -3.91 7.18
CA ALA A 22 3.70 -4.37 8.56
C ALA A 22 2.28 -4.86 8.81
N ALA A 23 1.29 -4.23 8.18
CA ALA A 23 -0.11 -4.67 8.18
C ALA A 23 -0.37 -5.91 7.29
N GLY A 24 0.66 -6.51 6.68
CA GLY A 24 0.53 -7.76 5.92
C GLY A 24 0.21 -7.58 4.43
N ALA A 25 0.35 -6.36 3.88
CA ALA A 25 0.16 -6.12 2.45
C ALA A 25 1.45 -6.26 1.63
N ALA A 26 1.32 -6.62 0.36
CA ALA A 26 2.33 -6.31 -0.64
C ALA A 26 2.17 -4.84 -1.08
N ALA A 27 3.10 -3.98 -0.66
CA ALA A 27 3.02 -2.54 -0.93
C ALA A 27 4.17 -2.02 -1.81
N LYS A 28 3.81 -1.12 -2.72
CA LYS A 28 4.74 -0.43 -3.63
C LYS A 28 4.30 1.02 -3.88
N PHE A 29 5.29 1.91 -3.90
CA PHE A 29 5.13 3.29 -4.38
C PHE A 29 5.00 3.35 -5.91
N CYS A 30 4.07 4.16 -6.40
CA CYS A 30 3.67 4.21 -7.81
C CYS A 30 4.16 5.43 -8.60
N GLY A 31 4.81 6.42 -7.97
CA GLY A 31 5.43 7.54 -8.67
C GLY A 31 4.50 8.71 -9.03
N SER A 32 5.14 9.83 -9.39
CA SER A 32 4.70 11.21 -9.76
C SER A 32 3.59 11.92 -8.96
N SER A 33 2.82 11.23 -8.12
CA SER A 33 1.72 11.85 -7.36
C SER A 33 1.61 11.37 -5.92
N GLY A 34 2.66 10.75 -5.37
CA GLY A 34 2.66 10.28 -3.98
C GLY A 34 1.86 8.97 -3.76
N ALA A 35 1.31 8.38 -4.82
CA ALA A 35 0.43 7.23 -4.69
C ALA A 35 1.16 5.94 -4.28
N ILE A 36 0.51 5.16 -3.42
CA ILE A 36 0.95 3.82 -3.01
C ILE A 36 -0.15 2.83 -3.35
N VAL A 37 0.24 1.67 -3.85
CA VAL A 37 -0.64 0.51 -3.99
C VAL A 37 -0.25 -0.50 -2.92
N ALA A 38 -1.23 -0.87 -2.09
CA ALA A 38 -1.14 -1.93 -1.10
C ALA A 38 -2.15 -3.02 -1.43
N VAL A 39 -1.69 -4.27 -1.55
CA VAL A 39 -2.54 -5.44 -1.80
C VAL A 39 -2.45 -6.36 -0.58
N PRO A 40 -3.54 -6.54 0.19
CA PRO A 40 -3.56 -7.50 1.29
C PRO A 40 -3.20 -8.89 0.79
N ARG A 41 -2.31 -9.59 1.51
CA ARG A 41 -1.99 -10.99 1.21
C ARG A 41 -3.12 -11.91 1.69
N PRO A 42 -3.21 -13.16 1.20
CA PRO A 42 -4.18 -14.12 1.72
C PRO A 42 -4.09 -14.23 3.26
N GLY A 43 -5.23 -14.12 3.94
CA GLY A 43 -5.30 -14.13 5.40
C GLY A 43 -5.10 -12.76 6.08
N THR A 44 -4.79 -11.71 5.32
CA THR A 44 -4.71 -10.34 5.81
C THR A 44 -6.06 -9.64 5.64
N ASP A 45 -6.51 -8.97 6.69
CA ASP A 45 -7.71 -8.12 6.63
C ASP A 45 -7.43 -6.84 5.83
N LEU A 46 -8.35 -6.51 4.92
CA LEU A 46 -8.28 -5.29 4.13
C LEU A 46 -8.40 -4.05 5.02
N ASP A 47 -9.24 -4.10 6.05
CA ASP A 47 -9.50 -2.95 6.91
C ASP A 47 -8.28 -2.65 7.78
N ALA A 48 -7.62 -3.68 8.34
CA ALA A 48 -6.34 -3.52 9.04
C ALA A 48 -5.26 -2.83 8.18
N VAL A 49 -5.19 -3.12 6.87
CA VAL A 49 -4.26 -2.44 5.95
C VAL A 49 -4.70 -0.99 5.72
N ALA A 50 -5.99 -0.73 5.55
CA ALA A 50 -6.50 0.62 5.36
C ALA A 50 -6.25 1.50 6.60
N ASP A 51 -6.58 1.01 7.79
CA ASP A 51 -6.43 1.73 9.06
C ASP A 51 -4.96 2.07 9.34
N SER A 52 -4.02 1.21 8.92
CA SER A 52 -2.57 1.48 9.01
C SER A 52 -2.10 2.66 8.15
N LEU A 53 -2.92 3.12 7.20
CA LEU A 53 -2.61 4.17 6.23
C LEU A 53 -3.44 5.44 6.42
N GLU A 54 -4.61 5.36 7.06
CA GLU A 54 -5.55 6.49 7.21
C GLU A 54 -4.94 7.72 7.90
N SER A 55 -3.95 7.53 8.79
CA SER A 55 -3.27 8.64 9.48
C SER A 55 -2.30 9.45 8.60
N GLY A 56 -1.91 8.91 7.43
CA GLY A 56 -0.88 9.51 6.57
C GLY A 56 -1.23 9.59 5.09
N ALA A 57 -2.39 9.07 4.68
CA ALA A 57 -2.85 9.10 3.29
C ALA A 57 -4.38 9.10 3.20
N SER A 58 -4.90 9.65 2.10
CA SER A 58 -6.27 9.36 1.68
C SER A 58 -6.36 7.94 1.12
N VAL A 59 -7.27 7.12 1.66
CA VAL A 59 -7.37 5.70 1.34
C VAL A 59 -8.60 5.43 0.47
N CYS A 60 -8.39 4.78 -0.69
CA CYS A 60 -9.46 4.26 -1.53
C CYS A 60 -9.46 2.72 -1.47
N ARG A 61 -10.55 2.14 -0.94
CA ARG A 61 -10.74 0.69 -0.84
C ARG A 61 -11.41 0.16 -2.11
N ARG A 62 -10.84 -0.88 -2.74
CA ARG A 62 -11.45 -1.56 -3.90
C ARG A 62 -11.33 -3.06 -3.78
N VAL A 63 -12.47 -3.75 -3.66
CA VAL A 63 -12.55 -5.21 -3.67
C VAL A 63 -12.95 -5.66 -5.08
N ARG A 64 -12.15 -6.55 -5.68
CA ARG A 64 -12.52 -7.21 -6.94
C ARG A 64 -12.98 -8.62 -6.62
N VAL A 65 -14.30 -8.84 -6.67
CA VAL A 65 -14.86 -10.18 -6.58
C VAL A 65 -14.81 -10.80 -7.97
N SER A 66 -14.03 -11.87 -8.12
CA SER A 66 -14.12 -12.72 -9.31
C SER A 66 -15.19 -13.76 -9.05
N LEU A 67 -16.37 -13.57 -9.67
CA LEU A 67 -17.35 -14.64 -9.75
C LEU A 67 -16.81 -15.64 -10.77
N THR A 68 -16.18 -16.71 -10.32
CA THR A 68 -16.04 -17.90 -11.18
C THR A 68 -17.44 -18.37 -11.56
N PRO A 69 -17.67 -18.74 -12.83
CA PRO A 69 -18.91 -19.43 -13.20
C PRO A 69 -19.03 -20.77 -12.47
#